data_AF-A0A6L5XEF2-F1
#
_entry.id   AF-A0A6L5XEF2-F1
#
_cell.length_a   1.000
_cell.length_b   1.000
_cell.length_c   1.000
_cell.angle_alpha   90.00
_cell.angle_beta   90.00
_cell.angle_gamma   90.00
#
_symmetry.space_group_name_H-M   'P 1'
#
loop_
_entity.id
_entity.type
_entity.pdbx_description
1 polymer ?
#
loop_
_entity_poly.entity_id
_entity_poly.type
_entity_poly.pdbx_seq_one_letter_code
_entity_poly.pdbx_strand_id
1 'polypeptide(L)'
;MARRKKRRDAKWMYARRLLLVGSWVLLLVVILGAVLRWGVTGARRSLEIERGARLRDSLEVVKLPDHTPSQVLRYDGFTIYFNKKWHVPNCAVYELTRHEAQGSLPRTGSFVTDSAVAGCARPWDYTLSGYERGHIVPAGDMRWSRRAMAASFVMTNVCPQAKALNQGGWSKLEDKVRSWAVRDSALIVVAGPVLTPGMATIGPRHVAVPKHFFKVVLAPYARPMRAIGFIYPNARASRPLSHYAVSVDRVESVTGYDFFSALPHDVEREVESRASLDQWLR
;
A
#
# COMPACT_ATOMS: atom_id res chain seq x y z
N MET A 1 -34.34 -18.69 -80.31
CA MET A 1 -34.64 -18.29 -78.91
C MET A 1 -33.62 -18.75 -77.86
N ALA A 2 -32.99 -19.94 -77.97
CA ALA A 2 -32.07 -20.49 -76.95
C ALA A 2 -30.79 -19.68 -76.66
N ARG A 3 -30.20 -19.02 -77.67
CA ARG A 3 -28.95 -18.23 -77.53
C ARG A 3 -29.10 -16.96 -76.66
N ARG A 4 -30.30 -16.37 -76.65
CA ARG A 4 -30.63 -15.15 -75.87
C ARG A 4 -30.83 -15.47 -74.38
N LYS A 5 -31.38 -16.65 -74.07
CA LYS A 5 -31.56 -17.18 -72.70
C LYS A 5 -30.19 -17.47 -72.04
N LYS A 6 -29.30 -18.17 -72.76
CA LYS A 6 -27.94 -18.53 -72.31
C LYS A 6 -27.06 -17.31 -71.96
N ARG A 7 -27.17 -16.20 -72.71
CA ARG A 7 -26.48 -14.92 -72.40
C ARG A 7 -27.06 -14.19 -71.19
N ARG A 8 -28.37 -14.30 -70.94
CA ARG A 8 -29.03 -13.74 -69.75
C ARG A 8 -28.61 -14.50 -68.48
N ASP A 9 -28.54 -15.83 -68.57
CA ASP A 9 -28.10 -16.68 -67.46
C ASP A 9 -26.61 -16.44 -67.11
N ALA A 10 -25.75 -16.23 -68.10
CA ALA A 10 -24.34 -15.88 -67.87
C ALA A 10 -24.15 -14.51 -67.18
N LYS A 11 -24.93 -13.48 -67.58
CA LYS A 11 -24.92 -12.17 -66.91
C LYS A 11 -25.44 -12.25 -65.47
N TRP A 12 -26.49 -13.04 -65.24
CA TRP A 12 -27.02 -13.30 -63.90
C TRP A 12 -26.03 -14.03 -63.01
N MET A 13 -25.33 -15.05 -63.53
CA MET A 13 -24.27 -15.74 -62.78
C MET A 13 -23.09 -14.82 -62.45
N TYR A 14 -22.71 -13.92 -63.36
CA TYR A 14 -21.64 -12.94 -63.13
C TYR A 14 -22.01 -11.90 -62.07
N ALA A 15 -23.24 -11.35 -62.13
CA ALA A 15 -23.75 -10.44 -61.12
C ALA A 15 -23.85 -11.10 -59.73
N ARG A 16 -24.27 -12.38 -59.66
CA ARG A 16 -24.33 -13.15 -58.42
C ARG A 16 -22.93 -13.40 -57.82
N ARG A 17 -21.93 -13.67 -58.68
CA ARG A 17 -20.52 -13.78 -58.26
C ARG A 17 -19.97 -12.44 -57.74
N LEU A 18 -20.26 -11.32 -58.41
CA LEU A 18 -19.84 -9.99 -57.95
C LEU A 18 -20.48 -9.62 -56.60
N LEU A 19 -21.77 -9.92 -56.41
CA LEU A 19 -22.45 -9.71 -55.13
C LEU A 19 -21.87 -10.57 -54.01
N LEU A 20 -21.56 -11.84 -54.30
CA LEU A 20 -20.90 -12.73 -53.34
C LEU A 20 -19.50 -12.21 -52.97
N VAL A 21 -18.68 -11.83 -53.95
CA VAL A 21 -17.35 -11.25 -53.72
C VAL A 21 -17.43 -9.96 -52.91
N GLY A 22 -18.35 -9.05 -53.26
CA GLY A 22 -18.58 -7.82 -52.51
C GLY A 22 -19.02 -8.08 -51.06
N SER A 23 -19.86 -9.09 -50.84
CA SER A 23 -20.29 -9.50 -49.49
C SER A 23 -19.13 -10.09 -48.67
N TRP A 24 -18.23 -10.85 -49.28
CA TRP A 24 -17.02 -11.37 -48.61
C TRP A 24 -16.01 -10.27 -48.28
N VAL A 25 -15.82 -9.29 -49.18
CA VAL A 25 -14.98 -8.11 -48.91
C VAL A 25 -15.54 -7.30 -47.75
N LEU A 26 -16.86 -7.06 -47.72
CA LEU A 26 -17.51 -6.34 -46.62
C LEU A 26 -17.34 -7.08 -45.28
N LEU A 27 -17.52 -8.41 -45.28
CA LEU A 27 -17.32 -9.25 -44.10
C LEU A 27 -15.87 -9.15 -43.58
N LEU A 28 -14.87 -9.20 -44.48
CA LEU A 28 -13.46 -9.06 -44.12
C LEU A 28 -13.15 -7.69 -43.51
N VAL A 29 -13.73 -6.60 -44.04
CA VAL A 29 -13.55 -5.25 -43.49
C VAL A 29 -14.15 -5.15 -42.08
N VAL A 30 -15.33 -5.74 -41.85
CA VAL A 30 -15.97 -5.76 -40.52
C VAL A 30 -15.15 -6.56 -39.52
N ILE A 31 -14.65 -7.74 -39.91
CA ILE A 31 -13.79 -8.57 -39.07
C ILE A 31 -12.49 -7.82 -38.75
N LEU A 32 -11.85 -7.22 -39.75
CA LEU A 32 -10.63 -6.43 -39.56
C LEU A 32 -10.87 -5.25 -38.61
N GLY A 33 -11.99 -4.53 -38.77
CA GLY A 33 -12.38 -3.45 -37.87
C GLY A 33 -12.63 -3.91 -36.43
N ALA A 34 -13.26 -5.08 -36.25
CA ALA A 34 -13.47 -5.68 -34.93
C ALA A 34 -12.16 -6.12 -34.27
N VAL A 35 -11.24 -6.73 -35.03
CA VAL A 35 -9.90 -7.14 -34.57
C VAL A 35 -9.05 -5.92 -34.19
N LEU A 36 -9.04 -4.87 -35.02
CA LEU A 36 -8.35 -3.62 -34.73
C LEU A 36 -8.92 -2.95 -33.47
N ARG A 37 -10.26 -2.88 -33.36
CA ARG A 37 -10.92 -2.29 -32.18
C ARG A 37 -10.61 -3.09 -30.91
N TRP A 38 -10.65 -4.42 -30.96
CA TRP A 38 -10.22 -5.28 -29.85
C TRP A 38 -8.77 -4.96 -29.48
N GLY A 39 -7.85 -4.98 -30.45
CA GLY A 39 -6.44 -4.68 -30.23
C GLY A 39 -6.20 -3.33 -29.54
N VAL A 40 -6.87 -2.26 -30.01
CA VAL A 40 -6.78 -0.92 -29.40
C VAL A 40 -7.34 -0.90 -27.97
N THR A 41 -8.50 -1.54 -27.73
CA THR A 41 -9.07 -1.61 -26.36
C THR A 41 -8.20 -2.41 -25.40
N GLY A 42 -7.59 -3.51 -25.86
CA GLY A 42 -6.64 -4.30 -25.08
C GLY A 42 -5.40 -3.49 -24.73
N ALA A 43 -4.79 -2.81 -25.71
CA ALA A 43 -3.61 -1.97 -25.50
C ALA A 43 -3.88 -0.82 -24.52
N ARG A 44 -5.04 -0.14 -24.63
CA ARG A 44 -5.46 0.90 -23.68
C ARG A 44 -5.60 0.36 -22.26
N ARG A 45 -6.25 -0.80 -22.10
CA ARG A 45 -6.41 -1.45 -20.80
C ARG A 45 -5.07 -1.84 -20.19
N SER A 46 -4.14 -2.38 -20.97
CA SER A 46 -2.79 -2.71 -20.51
C SER A 46 -2.02 -1.46 -20.06
N LEU A 47 -2.07 -0.38 -20.84
CA LEU A 47 -1.45 0.90 -20.49
C LEU A 47 -2.03 1.51 -19.21
N GLU A 48 -3.35 1.41 -19.00
CA GLU A 48 -4.00 1.86 -17.77
C GLU A 48 -3.58 1.02 -16.56
N ILE A 49 -3.45 -0.30 -16.72
CA ILE A 49 -2.95 -1.21 -15.68
C ILE A 49 -1.50 -0.86 -15.31
N GLU A 50 -0.62 -0.68 -16.30
CA GLU A 50 0.78 -0.30 -16.06
C GLU A 50 0.91 1.07 -15.41
N ARG A 51 0.12 2.06 -15.86
CA ARG A 51 0.09 3.39 -15.23
C ARG A 51 -0.41 3.31 -13.80
N GLY A 52 -1.47 2.53 -13.54
CA GLY A 52 -1.99 2.30 -12.19
C GLY A 52 -0.98 1.60 -11.29
N ALA A 53 -0.22 0.63 -11.82
CA ALA A 53 0.85 -0.05 -11.09
C ALA A 53 2.01 0.91 -10.76
N ARG A 54 2.48 1.71 -11.72
CA ARG A 54 3.51 2.73 -11.47
C ARG A 54 3.08 3.79 -10.47
N LEU A 55 1.82 4.22 -10.54
CA LEU A 55 1.29 5.17 -9.56
C LEU A 55 1.26 4.54 -8.16
N ARG A 56 0.81 3.28 -8.02
CA ARG A 56 0.87 2.55 -6.75
C ARG A 56 2.28 2.46 -6.19
N ASP A 57 3.24 1.98 -6.99
CA ASP A 57 4.64 1.85 -6.57
C ASP A 57 5.24 3.19 -6.14
N SER A 58 4.79 4.29 -6.75
CA SER A 58 5.23 5.64 -6.39
C SER A 58 4.59 6.19 -5.11
N LEU A 59 3.34 5.80 -4.79
CA LEU A 59 2.67 6.23 -3.56
C LEU A 59 3.24 5.59 -2.30
N GLU A 60 3.94 4.46 -2.44
CA GLU A 60 4.66 3.80 -1.36
C GLU A 60 6.04 4.41 -1.09
N VAL A 61 6.46 5.46 -1.82
CA VAL A 61 7.72 6.14 -1.55
C VAL A 61 7.55 7.18 -0.46
N VAL A 62 8.31 7.03 0.62
CA VAL A 62 8.45 8.04 1.69
C VAL A 62 9.78 8.77 1.50
N LYS A 63 9.75 10.11 1.46
CA LYS A 63 10.97 10.91 1.45
C LYS A 63 11.38 11.23 2.88
N LEU A 64 12.62 10.89 3.23
CA LEU A 64 13.23 11.21 4.53
C LEU A 64 14.23 12.36 4.33
N PRO A 65 14.49 13.20 5.35
CA PRO A 65 15.56 14.18 5.29
C PRO A 65 16.91 13.52 4.97
N ASP A 66 17.72 14.14 4.11
CA ASP A 66 19.02 13.57 3.64
C ASP A 66 19.97 13.15 4.77
N HIS A 67 19.90 13.83 5.91
CA HIS A 67 20.74 13.57 7.08
C HIS A 67 20.19 12.44 7.98
N THR A 68 19.02 11.87 7.66
CA THR A 68 18.40 10.79 8.42
C THR A 68 19.02 9.45 8.01
N PRO A 69 19.73 8.74 8.90
CA PRO A 69 20.27 7.42 8.57
C PRO A 69 19.14 6.46 8.19
N SER A 70 19.18 5.94 6.96
CA SER A 70 18.17 5.00 6.48
C SER A 70 18.74 3.97 5.52
N GLN A 71 18.30 2.73 5.68
CA GLN A 71 18.50 1.64 4.74
C GLN A 71 17.13 1.16 4.28
N VAL A 72 16.86 1.18 2.97
CA VAL A 72 15.61 0.67 2.41
C VAL A 72 15.67 -0.86 2.32
N LEU A 73 14.76 -1.54 2.99
CA LEU A 73 14.64 -2.99 3.03
C LEU A 73 13.29 -3.39 2.43
N ARG A 74 13.31 -4.26 1.43
CA ARG A 74 12.09 -4.75 0.78
C ARG A 74 11.79 -6.16 1.26
N TYR A 75 10.63 -6.31 1.88
CA TYR A 75 10.09 -7.60 2.30
C TYR A 75 8.81 -7.88 1.52
N ASP A 76 8.30 -9.11 1.61
CA ASP A 76 7.02 -9.43 1.00
C ASP A 76 5.88 -8.67 1.67
N GLY A 77 5.20 -7.84 0.88
CA GLY A 77 4.04 -7.07 1.30
C GLY A 77 4.37 -5.72 1.92
N PHE A 78 5.63 -5.36 2.14
CA PHE A 78 5.98 -4.05 2.73
C PHE A 78 7.44 -3.66 2.52
N THR A 79 7.70 -2.35 2.59
CA THR A 79 9.04 -1.76 2.58
C THR A 79 9.34 -1.12 3.94
N ILE A 80 10.56 -1.29 4.45
CA ILE A 80 11.04 -0.66 5.68
C ILE A 80 12.15 0.33 5.35
N TYR A 81 12.06 1.52 5.94
CA TYR A 81 13.14 2.50 6.01
C TYR A 81 13.86 2.32 7.35
N PHE A 82 14.90 1.48 7.39
CA PHE A 82 15.51 1.03 8.63
C PHE A 82 16.58 1.99 9.16
N ASN A 83 16.57 2.29 10.46
CA ASN A 83 17.57 3.14 11.09
C ASN A 83 18.59 2.32 11.88
N LYS A 84 19.74 2.05 11.27
CA LYS A 84 20.83 1.27 11.91
C LYS A 84 21.40 1.91 13.17
N LYS A 85 21.28 3.25 13.33
CA LYS A 85 21.77 3.98 14.51
C LYS A 85 20.87 3.74 15.72
N TRP A 86 19.57 3.62 15.49
CA TRP A 86 18.58 3.45 16.57
C TRP A 86 18.10 2.01 16.75
N HIS A 87 18.53 1.10 15.87
CA HIS A 87 18.16 -0.32 15.87
C HIS A 87 16.65 -0.57 15.72
N VAL A 88 15.93 0.40 15.14
CA VAL A 88 14.49 0.41 14.90
C VAL A 88 14.21 1.03 13.52
N PRO A 89 13.03 0.83 12.91
CA PRO A 89 12.69 1.51 11.65
C PRO A 89 12.45 3.01 11.85
N ASN A 90 12.81 3.83 10.86
CA ASN A 90 12.29 5.21 10.71
C ASN A 90 10.79 5.15 10.41
N CYS A 91 10.41 4.29 9.46
CA CYS A 91 9.04 3.95 9.13
C CYS A 91 8.98 2.65 8.31
N ALA A 92 7.78 2.13 8.12
CA ALA A 92 7.45 1.11 7.15
C ALA A 92 6.25 1.57 6.32
N VAL A 93 6.17 1.12 5.08
CA VAL A 93 5.13 1.47 4.11
C VAL A 93 4.65 0.23 3.38
N TYR A 94 3.33 0.16 3.14
CA TYR A 94 2.70 -0.96 2.46
C TYR A 94 1.33 -0.57 1.86
N GLU A 95 0.98 -1.20 0.75
CA GLU A 95 -0.42 -1.30 0.32
C GLU A 95 -1.16 -2.35 1.15
N LEU A 96 -2.39 -2.02 1.55
CA LEU A 96 -3.32 -2.98 2.13
C LEU A 96 -4.60 -2.98 1.30
N THR A 97 -4.74 -3.99 0.45
CA THR A 97 -5.94 -4.19 -0.36
C THR A 97 -7.08 -4.82 0.45
N ARG A 98 -8.31 -4.70 -0.05
CA ARG A 98 -9.50 -5.40 0.47
C ARG A 98 -9.26 -6.91 0.60
N HIS A 99 -8.64 -7.51 -0.41
CA HIS A 99 -8.35 -8.94 -0.43
C HIS A 99 -7.35 -9.33 0.66
N GLU A 100 -6.27 -8.56 0.79
CA GLU A 100 -5.23 -8.80 1.80
C GLU A 100 -5.76 -8.62 3.23
N ALA A 101 -6.57 -7.58 3.47
CA ALA A 101 -7.21 -7.31 4.76
C ALA A 101 -8.20 -8.41 5.19
N GLN A 102 -8.72 -9.20 4.24
CA GLN A 102 -9.58 -10.35 4.47
C GLN A 102 -8.81 -11.68 4.59
N GLY A 103 -7.47 -11.63 4.56
CA GLY A 103 -6.62 -12.79 4.73
C GLY A 103 -6.97 -13.59 5.99
N SER A 104 -7.11 -14.91 5.84
CA SER A 104 -7.61 -15.79 6.89
C SER A 104 -6.53 -16.69 7.50
N LEU A 105 -5.29 -16.65 7.01
CA LEU A 105 -4.22 -17.50 7.53
C LEU A 105 -4.05 -17.30 9.05
N PRO A 106 -3.90 -18.40 9.81
CA PRO A 106 -3.63 -18.30 11.24
C PRO A 106 -2.27 -17.63 11.45
N ARG A 107 -2.15 -16.86 12.54
CA ARG A 107 -0.89 -16.22 12.92
C ARG A 107 0.16 -17.29 13.20
N THR A 108 1.20 -17.33 12.39
CA THR A 108 2.38 -18.17 12.60
C THR A 108 3.63 -17.30 12.49
N GLY A 109 4.56 -17.45 13.43
CA GLY A 109 5.81 -16.70 13.39
C GLY A 109 6.45 -16.53 14.76
N SER A 110 7.78 -16.45 14.75
CA SER A 110 8.62 -16.13 15.89
C SER A 110 9.53 -14.98 15.50
N PHE A 111 9.73 -14.04 16.42
CA PHE A 111 10.60 -12.91 16.15
C PHE A 111 12.03 -13.36 15.85
N VAL A 112 12.57 -12.87 14.74
CA VAL A 112 13.89 -13.29 14.23
C VAL A 112 14.71 -12.08 13.83
N THR A 113 15.98 -12.09 14.21
CA THR A 113 16.95 -11.09 13.76
C THR A 113 17.23 -11.30 12.28
N ASP A 114 17.16 -10.24 11.49
CA ASP A 114 17.71 -10.24 10.13
C ASP A 114 19.24 -10.08 10.21
N SER A 115 19.98 -11.17 10.02
CA SER A 115 21.45 -11.19 10.13
C SER A 115 22.16 -10.47 8.99
N ALA A 116 21.48 -10.23 7.87
CA ALA A 116 22.03 -9.47 6.74
C ALA A 116 21.94 -7.95 6.96
N VAL A 117 21.16 -7.49 7.94
CA VAL A 117 20.94 -6.06 8.21
C VAL A 117 21.78 -5.61 9.38
N ALA A 118 22.81 -4.81 9.10
CA ALA A 118 23.64 -4.18 10.11
C ALA A 118 22.78 -3.31 11.04
N GLY A 119 22.96 -3.49 12.35
CA GLY A 119 22.16 -2.78 13.35
C GLY A 119 20.77 -3.38 13.59
N CYS A 120 20.38 -4.50 12.97
CA CYS A 120 19.16 -5.19 13.35
C CYS A 120 19.20 -5.58 14.84
N ALA A 121 18.10 -5.34 15.56
CA ALA A 121 17.94 -5.74 16.95
C ALA A 121 17.78 -7.25 17.07
N ARG A 122 18.17 -7.81 18.21
CA ARG A 122 17.97 -9.21 18.54
C ARG A 122 16.74 -9.34 19.45
N PRO A 123 15.96 -10.44 19.35
CA PRO A 123 14.79 -10.63 20.20
C PRO A 123 15.06 -10.49 21.70
N TRP A 124 16.28 -10.87 22.15
CA TRP A 124 16.65 -10.77 23.55
C TRP A 124 17.01 -9.36 24.03
N ASP A 125 17.20 -8.38 23.13
CA ASP A 125 17.33 -6.98 23.54
C ASP A 125 16.04 -6.47 24.23
N TYR A 126 14.91 -7.15 23.99
CA TYR A 126 13.61 -6.84 24.55
C TYR A 126 13.30 -7.62 25.85
N THR A 127 14.10 -8.65 26.17
CA THR A 127 13.89 -9.49 27.35
C THR A 127 14.03 -8.67 28.63
N LEU A 128 13.04 -8.76 29.52
CA LEU A 128 12.99 -8.03 30.80
C LEU A 128 13.11 -6.49 30.68
N SER A 129 12.90 -5.94 29.48
CA SER A 129 13.01 -4.49 29.23
C SER A 129 11.81 -3.67 29.71
N GLY A 130 10.68 -4.32 30.00
CA GLY A 130 9.39 -3.67 30.21
C GLY A 130 8.62 -3.31 28.94
N TYR A 131 9.22 -3.50 27.76
CA TYR A 131 8.61 -3.24 26.45
C TYR A 131 8.29 -4.53 25.69
N GLU A 132 7.25 -4.47 24.86
CA GLU A 132 6.92 -5.53 23.92
C GLU A 132 7.64 -5.32 22.59
N ARG A 133 7.77 -6.41 21.84
CA ARG A 133 8.21 -6.42 20.43
C ARG A 133 7.04 -5.94 19.57
N GLY A 134 6.83 -4.64 19.55
CA GLY A 134 5.76 -3.97 18.82
C GLY A 134 6.01 -3.99 17.32
N HIS A 135 5.03 -4.46 16.53
CA HIS A 135 5.16 -4.44 15.07
C HIS A 135 4.86 -3.04 14.55
N ILE A 136 5.59 -2.61 13.51
CA ILE A 136 5.20 -1.45 12.72
C ILE A 136 4.21 -1.86 11.62
N VAL A 137 4.55 -2.90 10.86
CA VAL A 137 3.63 -3.60 9.95
C VAL A 137 3.06 -4.82 10.69
N PRO A 138 1.76 -4.83 11.05
CA PRO A 138 1.21 -5.89 11.88
C PRO A 138 1.04 -7.19 11.10
N ALA A 139 1.33 -8.33 11.74
CA ALA A 139 1.11 -9.64 11.11
C ALA A 139 -0.36 -9.88 10.71
N GLY A 140 -1.31 -9.17 11.35
CA GLY A 140 -2.73 -9.19 11.01
C GLY A 140 -3.03 -8.67 9.60
N ASP A 141 -2.21 -7.75 9.10
CA ASP A 141 -2.34 -7.19 7.73
C ASP A 141 -1.69 -8.11 6.68
N MET A 142 -0.93 -9.12 7.13
CA MET A 142 -0.18 -10.06 6.27
C MET A 142 -0.79 -11.47 6.26
N ARG A 143 -2.05 -11.63 6.66
CA ARG A 143 -2.75 -12.92 6.73
C ARG A 143 -3.13 -13.54 5.39
N TRP A 144 -2.76 -12.90 4.30
CA TRP A 144 -2.97 -13.38 2.93
C TRP A 144 -1.79 -14.20 2.38
N SER A 145 -0.61 -14.12 3.01
CA SER A 145 0.58 -14.88 2.60
C SER A 145 1.42 -15.31 3.80
N ARG A 146 1.79 -16.60 3.87
CA ARG A 146 2.70 -17.11 4.92
C ARG A 146 4.06 -16.40 4.87
N ARG A 147 4.53 -16.03 3.67
CA ARG A 147 5.83 -15.38 3.47
C ARG A 147 5.79 -13.94 3.99
N ALA A 148 4.75 -13.19 3.63
CA ALA A 148 4.53 -11.83 4.15
C ALA A 148 4.30 -11.82 5.67
N MET A 149 3.53 -12.80 6.19
CA MET A 149 3.32 -12.95 7.62
C MET A 149 4.63 -13.22 8.35
N ALA A 150 5.43 -14.19 7.90
CA ALA A 150 6.75 -14.46 8.48
C ALA A 150 7.67 -13.23 8.42
N ALA A 151 7.64 -12.49 7.30
CA ALA A 151 8.40 -11.26 7.16
C ALA A 151 7.98 -10.21 8.20
N SER A 152 6.72 -10.11 8.60
CA SER A 152 6.31 -9.16 9.65
C SER A 152 6.95 -9.42 11.04
N PHE A 153 7.53 -10.61 11.28
CA PHE A 153 8.23 -10.95 12.53
C PHE A 153 9.74 -10.68 12.50
N VAL A 154 10.29 -10.15 11.39
CA VAL A 154 11.70 -9.74 11.35
C VAL A 154 11.92 -8.53 12.25
N MET A 155 13.02 -8.51 13.01
CA MET A 155 13.28 -7.46 14.01
C MET A 155 13.50 -6.06 13.42
N THR A 156 13.75 -5.92 12.11
CA THR A 156 13.78 -4.61 11.44
C THR A 156 12.40 -3.96 11.37
N ASN A 157 11.31 -4.73 11.51
CA ASN A 157 9.92 -4.30 11.62
C ASN A 157 9.46 -4.03 13.07
N VAL A 158 10.36 -4.13 14.04
CA VAL A 158 10.02 -4.14 15.46
C VAL A 158 10.56 -2.91 16.17
N CYS A 159 9.75 -2.36 17.08
CA CYS A 159 10.12 -1.23 17.92
C CYS A 159 9.66 -1.45 19.37
N PRO A 160 10.38 -0.96 20.40
CA PRO A 160 9.95 -1.07 21.79
C PRO A 160 8.62 -0.34 22.04
N GLN A 161 7.54 -1.10 22.20
CA GLN A 161 6.21 -0.57 22.47
C GLN A 161 5.76 -0.93 23.89
N ALA A 162 5.23 0.05 24.61
CA ALA A 162 4.60 -0.19 25.91
C ALA A 162 3.42 -1.15 25.72
N LYS A 163 3.32 -2.16 26.58
CA LYS A 163 2.24 -3.17 26.52
C LYS A 163 0.84 -2.56 26.42
N ALA A 164 0.59 -1.48 27.17
CA ALA A 164 -0.68 -0.78 27.18
C ALA A 164 -1.01 -0.04 25.87
N LEU A 165 0.01 0.33 25.09
CA LEU A 165 -0.17 0.87 23.73
C LEU A 165 -0.41 -0.28 22.75
N ASN A 166 0.53 -1.24 22.69
CA ASN A 166 0.57 -2.32 21.71
C ASN A 166 -0.73 -3.16 21.73
N GLN A 167 -1.15 -3.60 22.92
CA GLN A 167 -2.38 -4.38 23.10
C GLN A 167 -3.65 -3.51 23.20
N GLY A 168 -3.49 -2.18 23.16
CA GLY A 168 -4.55 -1.22 23.41
C GLY A 168 -4.85 -0.38 22.17
N GLY A 169 -4.59 0.92 22.26
CA GLY A 169 -4.93 1.88 21.21
C GLY A 169 -4.32 1.57 19.84
N TRP A 170 -3.11 1.02 19.81
CA TRP A 170 -2.41 0.68 18.58
C TRP A 170 -3.07 -0.49 17.84
N SER A 171 -3.31 -1.61 18.53
CA SER A 171 -4.03 -2.75 17.96
C SER A 171 -5.44 -2.39 17.50
N LYS A 172 -6.17 -1.54 18.23
CA LYS A 172 -7.49 -1.04 17.80
C LYS A 172 -7.42 -0.18 16.53
N LEU A 173 -6.37 0.62 16.38
CA LEU A 173 -6.13 1.37 15.15
C LEU A 173 -5.83 0.43 13.97
N GLU A 174 -5.05 -0.63 14.18
CA GLU A 174 -4.78 -1.65 13.16
C GLU A 174 -6.06 -2.36 12.70
N ASP A 175 -6.97 -2.71 13.62
CA ASP A 175 -8.29 -3.26 13.27
C ASP A 175 -9.11 -2.28 12.41
N LYS A 176 -9.08 -0.99 12.73
CA LYS A 176 -9.76 0.05 11.95
C LYS A 176 -9.17 0.19 10.55
N VAL A 177 -7.84 0.19 10.42
CA VAL A 177 -7.16 0.25 9.12
C VAL A 177 -7.56 -0.94 8.23
N ARG A 178 -7.59 -2.16 8.77
CA ARG A 178 -8.11 -3.33 8.01
C ARG A 178 -9.56 -3.14 7.57
N SER A 179 -10.41 -2.66 8.47
CA SER A 179 -11.83 -2.39 8.16
C SER A 179 -11.97 -1.34 7.05
N TRP A 180 -11.14 -0.30 7.06
CA TRP A 180 -11.10 0.73 6.03
C TRP A 180 -10.56 0.21 4.70
N ALA A 181 -9.56 -0.66 4.70
CA ALA A 181 -9.08 -1.31 3.46
C ALA A 181 -10.19 -2.15 2.83
N VAL A 182 -10.96 -2.86 3.66
CA VAL A 182 -12.17 -3.55 3.19
C VAL A 182 -13.17 -2.56 2.61
N ARG A 183 -13.44 -1.41 3.24
CA ARG A 183 -14.40 -0.43 2.69
C ARG A 183 -13.90 0.20 1.38
N ASP A 184 -12.66 0.69 1.38
CA ASP A 184 -12.09 1.64 0.42
C ASP A 184 -11.25 0.98 -0.68
N SER A 185 -11.33 -0.36 -0.78
CA SER A 185 -10.68 -1.22 -1.79
C SER A 185 -9.17 -1.38 -1.63
N ALA A 186 -8.42 -0.31 -1.37
CA ALA A 186 -7.03 -0.38 -0.97
C ALA A 186 -6.63 0.88 -0.22
N LEU A 187 -5.66 0.72 0.69
CA LEU A 187 -5.04 1.81 1.43
C LEU A 187 -3.53 1.78 1.20
N ILE A 188 -2.90 2.95 1.18
CA ILE A 188 -1.45 3.07 1.40
C ILE A 188 -1.24 3.45 2.86
N VAL A 189 -0.49 2.64 3.58
CA VAL A 189 -0.27 2.80 5.02
C VAL A 189 1.20 3.04 5.27
N VAL A 190 1.52 4.13 5.96
CA VAL A 190 2.87 4.41 6.48
C VAL A 190 2.80 4.43 7.99
N ALA A 191 3.65 3.69 8.68
CA ALA A 191 3.69 3.67 10.14
C ALA A 191 5.12 3.71 10.65
N GLY A 192 5.32 4.23 11.85
CA GLY A 192 6.66 4.27 12.44
C GLY A 192 6.69 4.93 13.80
N PRO A 193 7.85 4.92 14.46
CA PRO A 193 8.09 5.73 15.64
C PRO A 193 8.39 7.19 15.31
N VAL A 194 8.12 8.10 16.26
CA VAL A 194 8.67 9.47 16.21
C VAL A 194 10.03 9.47 16.92
N LEU A 195 11.10 9.46 16.13
CA LEU A 195 12.48 9.38 16.62
C LEU A 195 13.00 10.77 16.98
N THR A 196 13.43 10.95 18.23
CA THR A 196 13.94 12.22 18.74
C THR A 196 15.27 12.02 19.47
N PRO A 197 16.12 13.05 19.61
CA PRO A 197 17.31 12.97 20.44
C PRO A 197 16.98 12.65 21.91
N GLY A 198 17.88 11.95 22.61
CA GLY A 198 17.73 11.67 24.04
C GLY A 198 16.68 10.61 24.39
N MET A 199 16.29 9.75 23.44
CA MET A 199 15.47 8.57 23.73
C MET A 199 16.18 7.63 24.71
N ALA A 200 15.41 6.98 25.59
CA ALA A 200 15.89 5.86 26.37
C ALA A 200 16.25 4.69 25.44
N THR A 201 17.01 3.72 25.96
CA THR A 201 17.42 2.54 25.20
C THR A 201 17.26 1.26 26.02
N ILE A 202 17.02 0.13 25.35
CA ILE A 202 16.92 -1.19 25.98
C ILE A 202 17.94 -2.17 25.41
N GLY A 203 18.26 -3.19 26.21
CA GLY A 203 19.13 -4.30 25.80
C GLY A 203 20.59 -3.92 25.57
N PRO A 204 21.47 -4.92 25.37
CA PRO A 204 22.90 -4.71 25.15
C PRO A 204 23.22 -3.95 23.86
N ARG A 205 22.29 -3.93 22.89
CA ARG A 205 22.45 -3.14 21.64
C ARG A 205 21.94 -1.71 21.75
N HIS A 206 21.43 -1.28 22.90
CA HIS A 206 20.87 0.06 23.07
C HIS A 206 19.77 0.39 22.05
N VAL A 207 18.81 -0.53 21.87
CA VAL A 207 17.66 -0.32 20.98
C VAL A 207 16.83 0.86 21.48
N ALA A 208 16.60 1.84 20.61
CA ALA A 208 15.93 3.09 20.99
C ALA A 208 14.47 2.84 21.40
N VAL A 209 14.02 3.57 22.42
CA VAL A 209 12.64 3.58 22.91
C VAL A 209 11.98 4.91 22.55
N PRO A 210 11.13 4.95 21.52
CA PRO A 210 10.43 6.15 21.11
C PRO A 210 9.37 6.57 22.13
N LYS A 211 9.13 7.88 22.23
CA LYS A 211 8.04 8.42 23.07
C LYS A 211 6.67 8.39 22.39
N HIS A 212 6.65 8.34 21.05
CA HIS A 212 5.42 8.34 20.26
C HIS A 212 5.54 7.43 19.04
N PHE A 213 4.40 6.98 18.53
CA PHE A 213 4.25 6.27 17.27
C PHE A 213 3.27 7.02 16.39
N PHE A 214 3.49 6.99 15.09
CA PHE A 214 2.61 7.56 14.10
C PHE A 214 2.10 6.51 13.12
N LYS A 215 0.93 6.76 12.54
CA LYS A 215 0.42 6.04 11.36
C LYS A 215 -0.29 7.04 10.45
N VAL A 216 0.05 7.02 9.16
CA VAL A 216 -0.59 7.78 8.10
C VAL A 216 -1.26 6.80 7.15
N VAL A 217 -2.48 7.12 6.73
CA VAL A 217 -3.30 6.26 5.87
C VAL A 217 -3.86 7.10 4.73
N LEU A 218 -3.60 6.69 3.49
CA LEU A 218 -4.21 7.25 2.28
C LEU A 218 -5.21 6.24 1.71
N ALA A 219 -6.40 6.71 1.36
CA ALA A 219 -7.39 5.98 0.57
C ALA A 219 -7.41 6.55 -0.86
N PRO A 220 -6.50 6.09 -1.75
CA PRO A 220 -6.28 6.72 -3.06
C PRO A 220 -7.48 6.55 -4.01
N TYR A 221 -8.30 5.51 -3.81
CA TYR A 221 -9.45 5.21 -4.65
C TYR A 221 -10.78 5.71 -4.07
N ALA A 222 -10.76 6.33 -2.88
CA ALA A 222 -11.93 6.97 -2.32
C ALA A 222 -12.34 8.19 -3.18
N ARG A 223 -13.63 8.52 -3.17
CA ARG A 223 -14.17 9.70 -3.85
C ARG A 223 -14.95 10.56 -2.84
N PRO A 224 -14.45 11.74 -2.43
CA PRO A 224 -13.11 12.27 -2.75
C PRO A 224 -11.98 11.43 -2.13
N MET A 225 -10.77 11.54 -2.70
CA MET A 225 -9.55 10.98 -2.12
C MET A 225 -9.34 11.61 -0.74
N ARG A 226 -8.84 10.83 0.22
CA ARG A 226 -8.63 11.31 1.59
C ARG A 226 -7.45 10.61 2.26
N ALA A 227 -6.80 11.34 3.15
CA ALA A 227 -5.77 10.83 4.04
C ALA A 227 -6.09 11.16 5.51
N ILE A 228 -5.40 10.50 6.43
CA ILE A 228 -5.46 10.81 7.87
C ILE A 228 -4.18 10.36 8.56
N GLY A 229 -3.72 11.15 9.52
CA GLY A 229 -2.62 10.81 10.42
C GLY A 229 -3.12 10.44 11.83
N PHE A 230 -2.30 9.68 12.54
CA PHE A 230 -2.49 9.39 13.96
C PHE A 230 -1.16 9.52 14.68
N ILE A 231 -1.17 10.10 15.89
CA ILE A 231 0.01 10.13 16.77
C ILE A 231 -0.42 9.61 18.15
N TYR A 232 0.23 8.53 18.58
CA TYR A 232 -0.02 7.87 19.86
C TYR A 232 1.19 8.01 20.78
N PRO A 233 1.01 8.31 22.08
CA PRO A 233 2.10 8.19 23.05
C PRO A 233 2.47 6.73 23.22
N ASN A 234 3.75 6.43 23.45
CA ASN A 234 4.27 5.11 23.82
C ASN A 234 3.92 4.77 25.29
N ALA A 235 2.63 4.80 25.59
CA ALA A 235 2.04 4.65 26.90
C ALA A 235 0.57 4.23 26.75
N ARG A 236 -0.17 4.16 27.86
CA ARG A 236 -1.61 3.86 27.81
C ARG A 236 -2.33 4.92 26.98
N ALA A 237 -3.02 4.48 25.93
CA ALA A 237 -3.80 5.32 25.03
C ALA A 237 -5.29 4.96 25.10
N SER A 238 -5.98 5.39 26.16
CA SER A 238 -7.39 5.03 26.45
C SER A 238 -8.43 6.00 25.91
N ARG A 239 -8.03 7.18 25.45
CA ARG A 239 -8.95 8.19 24.87
C ARG A 239 -9.55 7.71 23.54
N PRO A 240 -10.66 8.34 23.07
CA PRO A 240 -11.25 8.01 21.77
C PRO A 240 -10.28 8.23 20.60
N LEU A 241 -10.51 7.56 19.48
CA LEU A 241 -9.67 7.66 18.27
C LEU A 241 -9.47 9.11 17.80
N SER A 242 -10.51 9.95 17.92
CA SER A 242 -10.47 11.38 17.58
C SER A 242 -9.42 12.18 18.35
N HIS A 243 -9.03 11.73 19.55
CA HIS A 243 -8.00 12.40 20.32
C HIS A 243 -6.60 12.26 19.71
N TYR A 244 -6.36 11.17 18.98
CA TYR A 244 -5.06 10.86 18.39
C TYR A 244 -5.00 11.16 16.90
N ALA A 245 -6.16 11.41 16.27
CA ALA A 245 -6.28 11.77 14.87
C ALA A 245 -5.71 13.17 14.61
N VAL A 246 -4.89 13.28 13.57
CA VAL A 246 -4.25 14.52 13.12
C VAL A 246 -4.22 14.55 11.59
N SER A 247 -3.85 15.71 11.02
CA SER A 247 -3.57 15.83 9.59
C SER A 247 -2.27 15.10 9.23
N VAL A 248 -2.05 14.81 7.94
CA VAL A 248 -0.77 14.25 7.47
C VAL A 248 0.34 15.28 7.67
N ASP A 249 0.09 16.55 7.34
CA ASP A 249 1.00 17.68 7.61
C ASP A 249 1.51 17.69 9.07
N ARG A 250 0.64 17.34 10.01
CA ARG A 250 1.04 17.30 11.43
C ARG A 250 2.01 16.17 11.70
N VAL A 251 1.83 15.01 11.07
CA VAL A 251 2.77 13.90 11.19
C VAL A 251 4.10 14.28 10.53
N GLU A 252 4.09 14.87 9.34
CA GLU A 252 5.28 15.37 8.66
C GLU A 252 6.04 16.39 9.51
N SER A 253 5.33 17.32 10.16
CA SER A 253 5.96 18.34 11.01
C SER A 253 6.73 17.74 12.20
N VAL A 254 6.36 16.55 12.68
CA VAL A 254 7.03 15.89 13.83
C VAL A 254 8.04 14.83 13.41
N THR A 255 7.98 14.32 12.18
CA THR A 255 8.93 13.34 11.65
C THR A 255 10.00 13.96 10.74
N GLY A 256 9.68 15.07 10.09
CA GLY A 256 10.44 15.64 8.98
C GLY A 256 10.31 14.86 7.67
N TYR A 257 9.41 13.88 7.59
CA TYR A 257 9.19 13.08 6.38
C TYR A 257 8.21 13.78 5.44
N ASP A 258 8.27 13.42 4.16
CA ASP A 258 7.31 13.79 3.12
C ASP A 258 6.63 12.50 2.63
N PHE A 259 5.33 12.37 2.94
CA PHE A 259 4.50 11.21 2.60
C PHE A 259 3.74 11.48 1.29
N PHE A 260 3.36 10.43 0.58
CA PHE A 260 2.53 10.53 -0.64
C PHE A 260 3.04 11.51 -1.73
N SER A 261 4.32 11.88 -1.67
CA SER A 261 5.07 12.76 -2.56
C SER A 261 4.99 12.54 -4.07
N ALA A 262 4.38 11.43 -4.48
CA ALA A 262 4.08 11.11 -5.86
C ALA A 262 2.73 11.70 -6.35
N LEU A 263 1.90 12.20 -5.44
CA LEU A 263 0.66 12.89 -5.79
C LEU A 263 0.95 14.25 -6.45
N PRO A 264 0.06 14.74 -7.33
CA PRO A 264 0.12 16.13 -7.76
C PRO A 264 0.05 17.07 -6.54
N HIS A 265 0.89 18.10 -6.52
CA HIS A 265 1.07 18.99 -5.38
C HIS A 265 -0.22 19.67 -4.89
N ASP A 266 -1.19 19.93 -5.76
CA ASP A 266 -2.50 20.44 -5.37
C ASP A 266 -3.35 19.39 -4.64
N VAL A 267 -3.33 18.15 -5.14
CA VAL A 267 -4.01 17.00 -4.53
C VAL A 267 -3.39 16.66 -3.17
N GLU A 268 -2.07 16.57 -3.12
CA GLU A 268 -1.27 16.32 -1.91
C GLU A 268 -1.65 17.31 -0.80
N ARG A 269 -1.48 18.61 -1.03
CA ARG A 269 -1.85 19.65 -0.03
C ARG A 269 -3.31 19.56 0.42
N GLU A 270 -4.23 19.21 -0.47
CA GLU A 270 -5.63 19.06 -0.10
C GLU A 270 -5.86 17.86 0.83
N VAL A 271 -5.30 16.70 0.49
CA VAL A 271 -5.53 15.47 1.27
C VAL A 271 -4.75 15.48 2.58
N GLU A 272 -3.61 16.16 2.62
CA GLU A 272 -2.71 16.13 3.78
C GLU A 272 -3.07 17.14 4.86
N SER A 273 -3.65 18.29 4.50
CA SER A 273 -4.03 19.35 5.44
C SER A 273 -5.25 19.03 6.30
N ARG A 274 -6.08 18.06 5.91
CA ARG A 274 -7.35 17.74 6.59
C ARG A 274 -7.20 16.60 7.61
N ALA A 275 -7.81 16.76 8.79
CA ALA A 275 -7.91 15.73 9.84
C ALA A 275 -9.35 15.20 10.00
N SER A 276 -10.05 14.99 8.89
CA SER A 276 -11.50 14.71 8.88
C SER A 276 -11.81 13.25 9.24
N LEU A 277 -11.71 12.90 10.52
CA LEU A 277 -12.00 11.55 11.02
C LEU A 277 -13.45 11.11 10.72
N ASP A 278 -14.39 12.04 10.62
CA ASP A 278 -15.77 11.75 10.23
C ASP A 278 -15.87 11.02 8.89
N GLN A 279 -14.98 11.32 7.93
CA GLN A 279 -14.94 10.64 6.63
C GLN A 279 -14.47 9.18 6.73
N TRP A 280 -13.80 8.84 7.84
CA TRP A 280 -13.29 7.51 8.11
C TRP A 280 -14.23 6.68 8.98
N LEU A 281 -15.15 7.31 9.71
CA LEU A 281 -16.10 6.62 10.59
C LEU A 281 -17.45 6.29 9.97
N ARG A 282 -17.66 6.68 8.69
CA ARG A 282 -18.83 6.32 7.88
C ARG A 282 -18.84 4.86 7.48
#